data_AF-A0A350IZ55-F1
#
_entry.id   AF-A0A350IZ55-F1
#
_cell.length_a   1.000
_cell.length_b   1.000
_cell.length_c   1.000
_cell.angle_alpha   90.00
_cell.angle_beta   90.00
_cell.angle_gamma   90.00
#
_symmetry.space_group_name_H-M   'P 1'
#
loop_
_entity.id
_entity.type
_entity.pdbx_description
1 polymer ?
#
loop_
_entity_poly.entity_id
_entity_poly.type
_entity_poly.pdbx_seq_one_letter_code
_entity_poly.pdbx_strand_id
1 'polypeptide(L)'
;MENKVLYHKEGVLASFPYAFELLETENGYEGHVKADLYADLKVTDDNRSEISQKLLDIPCIENSHFMLEGDHIIYRTKRMIKEISSPEECEVLTRRPFIEDYIEAAEDLQIISDAYEGRFLKTEFVY
;
A
#
# COMPACT_ATOMS: atom_id res chain seq x y z
N MET A 1 0.94 20.02 14.83
CA MET A 1 2.15 20.38 14.07
C MET A 1 2.06 19.67 12.73
N GLU A 2 2.43 20.32 11.62
CA GLU A 2 2.48 19.66 10.32
C GLU A 2 3.73 18.78 10.25
N ASN A 3 3.56 17.50 9.92
CA ASN A 3 4.68 16.59 9.69
C ASN A 3 5.46 17.07 8.46
N LYS A 4 6.78 17.12 8.55
CA LYS A 4 7.63 17.57 7.44
C LYS A 4 8.06 16.38 6.60
N VAL A 5 7.80 16.41 5.29
CA VAL A 5 8.32 15.40 4.35
C VAL A 5 9.82 15.59 4.20
N LEU A 6 10.60 14.58 4.57
CA LEU A 6 12.06 14.58 4.45
C LEU A 6 12.53 13.91 3.16
N TYR A 7 11.78 12.93 2.69
CA TYR A 7 12.10 12.16 1.49
C TYR A 7 10.82 11.62 0.86
N HIS A 8 10.80 11.62 -0.46
CA HIS A 8 9.72 11.06 -1.26
C HIS A 8 10.32 10.32 -2.45
N LYS A 9 9.77 9.16 -2.77
CA LYS A 9 10.19 8.34 -3.91
C LYS A 9 9.02 7.58 -4.49
N GLU A 10 8.88 7.62 -5.80
CA GLU A 10 8.03 6.72 -6.56
C GLU A 10 8.87 5.61 -7.20
N GLY A 11 8.30 4.44 -7.37
CA GLY A 11 8.99 3.33 -8.01
C GLY A 11 8.14 2.09 -8.16
N VAL A 12 8.82 0.94 -8.18
CA VAL A 12 8.20 -0.38 -8.29
C VAL A 12 8.54 -1.28 -7.09
N LEU A 13 7.52 -1.85 -6.45
CA LEU A 13 7.59 -2.76 -5.31
C LEU A 13 6.95 -4.09 -5.69
N ALA A 14 7.76 -5.14 -5.80
CA ALA A 14 7.32 -6.46 -6.31
C ALA A 14 6.51 -6.38 -7.62
N SER A 15 6.92 -5.50 -8.54
CA SER A 15 6.25 -5.21 -9.82
C SER A 15 5.00 -4.31 -9.73
N PHE A 16 4.64 -3.78 -8.55
CA PHE A 16 3.55 -2.82 -8.40
C PHE A 16 4.06 -1.39 -8.31
N PRO A 17 3.36 -0.40 -8.92
CA PRO A 17 3.62 1.00 -8.65
C PRO A 17 3.49 1.28 -7.15
N TYR A 18 4.44 2.01 -6.58
CA TYR A 18 4.34 2.47 -5.21
C TYR A 18 4.97 3.85 -5.02
N ALA A 19 4.53 4.52 -3.97
CA ALA A 19 5.14 5.71 -3.41
C ALA A 19 5.62 5.42 -1.99
N PHE A 20 6.76 6.00 -1.64
CA PHE A 20 7.30 6.03 -0.29
C PHE A 20 7.48 7.47 0.17
N GLU A 21 7.09 7.74 1.40
CA GLU A 21 7.32 9.00 2.08
C GLU A 21 7.97 8.77 3.44
N LEU A 22 8.96 9.60 3.77
CA LEU A 22 9.57 9.65 5.09
C LEU A 22 9.24 10.98 5.72
N LEU A 23 8.57 10.94 6.87
CA LEU A 23 8.13 12.11 7.60
C LEU A 23 8.96 12.31 8.88
N GLU A 24 9.28 13.56 9.19
CA GLU A 24 9.74 13.97 10.51
C GLU A 24 8.52 14.21 11.41
N THR A 25 8.50 13.58 12.58
CA THR A 25 7.42 13.66 13.57
C THR A 25 7.98 14.06 14.94
N GLU A 26 7.11 14.38 15.89
CA GLU A 26 7.51 14.70 17.27
C GLU A 26 8.25 13.53 17.97
N ASN A 27 8.03 12.28 17.53
CA ASN A 27 8.52 11.06 18.18
C ASN A 27 9.63 10.34 17.37
N GLY A 28 10.25 11.01 16.40
CA GLY A 28 11.22 10.44 15.48
C GLY A 28 10.71 10.51 14.04
N TYR A 29 10.83 9.42 13.30
CA TYR A 29 10.50 9.41 11.87
C TYR A 29 9.42 8.37 11.57
N GLU A 30 8.58 8.65 10.58
CA GLU A 30 7.53 7.74 10.13
C GLU A 30 7.71 7.48 8.63
N GLY A 31 7.94 6.22 8.27
CA GLY A 31 7.96 5.77 6.89
C GLY A 31 6.56 5.34 6.47
N HIS A 32 6.12 5.77 5.29
CA HIS A 32 4.84 5.41 4.69
C HIS A 32 5.07 4.79 3.32
N VAL A 33 4.43 3.66 3.07
CA VAL A 33 4.37 3.05 1.75
C VAL A 33 2.92 3.02 1.32
N LYS A 34 2.67 3.41 0.07
CA LYS A 34 1.42 3.18 -0.65
C LYS A 34 1.75 2.44 -1.93
N ALA A 35 1.19 1.25 -2.13
CA ALA A 35 1.30 0.50 -3.39
C ALA A 35 -0.08 0.35 -4.06
N ASP A 36 -0.17 0.62 -5.35
CA ASP A 36 -1.39 0.48 -6.14
C ASP A 36 -1.43 -0.91 -6.79
N LEU A 37 -2.49 -1.68 -6.50
CA LEU A 37 -2.57 -3.10 -6.89
C LEU A 37 -3.56 -3.35 -8.02
N TYR A 38 -4.72 -2.71 -7.93
CA TYR A 38 -5.79 -2.76 -8.91
C TYR A 38 -6.39 -1.36 -9.10
N ALA A 39 -6.82 -1.04 -10.32
CA ALA A 39 -7.48 0.22 -10.68
C ALA A 39 -8.78 -0.02 -11.45
N ASP A 40 -9.52 1.06 -11.70
CA ASP A 40 -10.71 1.07 -12.55
C ASP A 40 -11.82 0.13 -12.05
N LEU A 41 -11.89 -0.13 -10.73
CA LEU A 41 -12.96 -0.93 -10.16
C LEU A 41 -14.31 -0.22 -10.37
N LYS A 42 -15.35 -0.99 -10.70
CA LYS A 42 -16.73 -0.49 -10.77
C LYS A 42 -17.33 -0.28 -9.38
N VAL A 43 -16.82 0.73 -8.69
CA VAL A 43 -17.27 1.15 -7.37
C VAL A 43 -18.49 2.08 -7.52
N THR A 44 -19.55 1.74 -6.80
CA THR A 44 -20.75 2.58 -6.62
C THR A 44 -20.93 2.85 -5.13
N ASP A 45 -21.78 3.82 -4.78
CA ASP A 45 -22.07 4.10 -3.37
C ASP A 45 -22.68 2.89 -2.64
N ASP A 46 -23.42 2.05 -3.36
CA ASP A 46 -24.07 0.86 -2.82
C ASP A 46 -23.07 -0.25 -2.46
N ASN A 47 -21.99 -0.41 -3.24
CA ASN A 47 -21.01 -1.50 -3.05
C ASN A 47 -19.73 -1.07 -2.33
N ARG A 48 -19.46 0.24 -2.22
CA ARG A 48 -18.22 0.78 -1.61
C ARG A 48 -17.97 0.24 -0.21
N SER A 49 -19.01 0.20 0.63
CA SER A 49 -18.91 -0.29 2.01
C SER A 49 -18.60 -1.79 2.06
N GLU A 50 -19.17 -2.58 1.15
CA GLU A 50 -18.92 -4.02 1.05
C GLU A 50 -17.48 -4.29 0.63
N ILE A 51 -16.98 -3.61 -0.42
CA ILE A 51 -15.59 -3.74 -0.89
C ILE A 51 -14.63 -3.37 0.24
N SER A 52 -14.88 -2.24 0.91
CA SER A 52 -14.02 -1.74 1.99
C SER A 52 -13.97 -2.74 3.15
N GLN A 53 -15.09 -3.37 3.50
CA GLN A 53 -15.12 -4.38 4.55
C GLN A 53 -14.36 -5.65 4.13
N LYS A 54 -14.56 -6.14 2.91
CA LYS A 54 -13.81 -7.31 2.40
C LYS A 54 -12.30 -7.08 2.44
N LEU A 55 -11.84 -5.89 2.06
CA LEU A 55 -10.41 -5.52 2.10
C LEU A 55 -9.88 -5.42 3.54
N LEU A 56 -10.71 -4.89 4.46
CA LEU A 56 -10.35 -4.79 5.89
C LEU A 56 -10.26 -6.16 6.57
N ASP A 57 -11.05 -7.13 6.12
CA ASP A 57 -11.08 -8.48 6.67
C ASP A 57 -9.85 -9.32 6.26
N ILE A 58 -9.07 -8.87 5.26
CA ILE A 58 -7.82 -9.53 4.85
C ILE A 58 -6.75 -9.29 5.93
N PRO A 59 -6.21 -10.36 6.56
CA PRO A 59 -5.17 -10.22 7.58
C PRO A 59 -3.90 -9.60 7.01
N CYS A 60 -3.31 -8.65 7.73
CA CYS A 60 -2.04 -8.02 7.39
C CYS A 60 -1.13 -7.95 8.61
N ILE A 61 0.18 -7.82 8.37
CA ILE A 61 1.16 -7.45 9.39
C ILE A 61 0.76 -6.11 10.03
N GLU A 62 1.07 -5.97 11.32
CA GLU A 62 0.74 -4.78 12.11
C GLU A 62 1.10 -3.47 11.38
N ASN A 63 0.20 -2.48 11.45
CA ASN A 63 0.33 -1.18 10.78
C ASN A 63 0.30 -1.25 9.25
N SER A 64 -0.14 -2.37 8.69
CA SER A 64 -0.39 -2.55 7.26
C SER A 64 -1.85 -2.92 7.00
N HIS A 65 -2.37 -2.57 5.83
CA HIS A 65 -3.73 -2.91 5.42
C HIS A 65 -3.93 -2.72 3.91
N PHE A 66 -4.84 -3.50 3.34
CA PHE A 66 -5.44 -3.22 2.04
C PHE A 66 -6.64 -2.29 2.23
N MET A 67 -6.85 -1.37 1.29
CA MET A 67 -8.01 -0.48 1.34
C MET A 67 -8.43 -0.02 -0.05
N LEU A 68 -9.66 0.47 -0.12
CA LEU A 68 -10.21 1.12 -1.30
C LEU A 68 -9.91 2.62 -1.24
N GLU A 69 -9.23 3.15 -2.26
CA GLU A 69 -9.02 4.59 -2.43
C GLU A 69 -9.57 5.00 -3.80
N GLY A 70 -10.67 5.75 -3.82
CA GLY A 70 -11.40 6.02 -5.06
C GLY A 70 -11.99 4.73 -5.63
N ASP A 71 -11.50 4.34 -6.80
CA ASP A 71 -11.76 3.11 -7.57
C ASP A 71 -10.53 2.19 -7.64
N HIS A 72 -9.54 2.40 -6.75
CA HIS A 72 -8.33 1.59 -6.66
C HIS A 72 -8.33 0.71 -5.41
N ILE A 73 -7.81 -0.51 -5.54
CA ILE A 73 -7.33 -1.28 -4.39
C ILE A 73 -5.86 -0.95 -4.18
N ILE A 74 -5.54 -0.45 -2.99
CA ILE A 74 -4.18 -0.09 -2.59
C ILE A 74 -3.77 -0.85 -1.34
N TYR A 75 -2.46 -0.96 -1.13
CA TYR A 75 -1.86 -1.40 0.11
C TYR A 75 -1.15 -0.24 0.79
N ARG A 76 -1.32 -0.10 2.10
CA ARG A 76 -0.61 0.88 2.92
C ARG A 76 0.13 0.21 4.05
N THR A 77 1.35 0.66 4.29
CA THR A 77 2.11 0.37 5.52
C THR A 77 2.63 1.66 6.10
N LYS A 78 2.61 1.75 7.43
CA LYS A 78 3.34 2.77 8.18
C LYS A 78 4.32 2.12 9.16
N ARG A 79 5.47 2.76 9.38
CA ARG A 79 6.47 2.27 10.32
C ARG A 79 7.15 3.42 11.06
N MET A 80 7.16 3.34 12.39
CA MET A 80 7.94 4.24 13.22
C MET A 80 9.42 3.84 13.22
N ILE A 81 10.28 4.83 13.01
CA ILE A 81 11.73 4.69 12.87
C ILE A 81 12.39 5.64 13.87
N LYS A 82 13.14 5.07 14.82
CA LYS A 82 13.78 5.83 15.91
C LYS A 82 15.07 6.52 15.48
N GLU A 83 15.83 5.88 14.60
CA GLU A 83 17.12 6.38 14.11
C GLU A 83 17.17 6.16 12.60
N ILE A 84 17.55 7.19 11.84
CA ILE A 84 17.75 7.10 10.39
C ILE A 84 19.25 6.96 10.11
N SER A 85 19.60 5.88 9.45
CA SER A 85 20.89 5.71 8.77
C SER A 85 20.84 6.32 7.36
N SER A 86 19.82 6.00 6.56
CA SER A 86 19.51 6.61 5.26
C SER A 86 18.01 6.51 4.91
N PRO A 87 17.50 7.37 4.01
CA PRO A 87 16.14 7.25 3.50
C PRO A 87 15.85 5.92 2.80
N GLU A 88 16.83 5.37 2.07
CA GLU A 88 16.70 4.09 1.36
C GLU A 88 16.56 2.90 2.31
N GLU A 89 17.25 2.92 3.45
CA GLU A 89 17.09 1.86 4.46
C GLU A 89 15.70 1.94 5.10
N CYS A 90 15.22 3.16 5.39
CA CYS A 90 13.87 3.39 5.90
C CYS A 90 12.80 2.87 4.92
N GLU A 91 12.98 3.14 3.64
CA GLU A 91 12.13 2.63 2.56
C GLU A 91 12.07 1.10 2.55
N VAL A 92 13.24 0.43 2.58
CA VAL A 92 13.32 -1.04 2.58
C VAL A 92 12.63 -1.63 3.81
N LEU A 93 12.86 -1.07 4.99
CA LEU A 93 12.25 -1.52 6.24
C LEU A 93 10.73 -1.33 6.25
N THR A 94 10.24 -0.25 5.64
CA THR A 94 8.82 0.09 5.59
C THR A 94 8.07 -0.77 4.57
N ARG A 95 8.68 -1.05 3.41
CA ARG A 95 8.01 -1.79 2.32
C ARG A 95 8.07 -3.31 2.47
N ARG A 96 8.92 -3.84 3.36
CA ARG A 96 9.11 -5.29 3.52
C ARG A 96 7.82 -6.08 3.84
N PRO A 97 6.92 -5.61 4.72
CA PRO A 97 5.67 -6.31 5.03
C PRO A 97 4.80 -6.59 3.80
N PHE A 98 4.80 -5.68 2.82
CA PHE A 98 4.00 -5.82 1.61
C PHE A 98 4.19 -7.16 0.89
N ILE A 99 5.42 -7.66 0.82
CA ILE A 99 5.71 -8.89 0.07
C ILE A 99 4.99 -10.08 0.71
N GLU A 100 5.01 -10.16 2.04
CA GLU A 100 4.38 -11.24 2.80
C GLU A 100 2.86 -11.10 2.76
N ASP A 101 2.34 -9.91 3.09
CA ASP A 101 0.90 -9.63 3.06
C ASP A 101 0.29 -9.88 1.67
N TYR A 102 0.97 -9.46 0.59
CA TYR A 102 0.47 -9.67 -0.77
C TYR A 102 0.47 -11.14 -1.17
N ILE A 103 1.48 -11.93 -0.80
CA ILE A 103 1.52 -13.36 -1.14
C ILE A 103 0.34 -14.09 -0.50
N GLU A 104 0.06 -13.83 0.77
CA GLU A 104 -1.04 -14.45 1.49
C GLU A 104 -2.41 -13.95 1.00
N ALA A 105 -2.53 -12.68 0.61
CA ALA A 105 -3.79 -12.06 0.19
C ALA A 105 -4.09 -12.15 -1.31
N ALA A 106 -3.16 -12.64 -2.14
CA ALA A 106 -3.26 -12.52 -3.60
C ALA A 106 -4.57 -13.10 -4.18
N GLU A 107 -5.02 -14.24 -3.66
CA GLU A 107 -6.25 -14.89 -4.10
C GLU A 107 -7.49 -14.07 -3.73
N ASP A 108 -7.58 -13.62 -2.47
CA ASP A 108 -8.71 -12.80 -2.00
C ASP A 108 -8.81 -11.48 -2.77
N LEU A 109 -7.67 -10.82 -3.01
CA LEU A 109 -7.60 -9.59 -3.79
C LEU A 109 -8.05 -9.81 -5.24
N GLN A 110 -7.67 -10.93 -5.85
CA GLN A 110 -8.09 -11.28 -7.20
C GLN A 110 -9.61 -11.51 -7.25
N ILE A 111 -10.18 -12.24 -6.29
CA ILE A 111 -11.63 -12.49 -6.19
C ILE A 111 -12.39 -11.17 -6.09
N ILE A 112 -11.93 -10.24 -5.24
CA ILE A 112 -12.56 -8.92 -5.11
C ILE A 112 -12.43 -8.16 -6.44
N SER A 113 -11.23 -8.09 -7.01
CA SER A 113 -11.01 -7.38 -8.28
C SER A 113 -11.92 -7.89 -9.38
N ASP A 114 -12.01 -9.21 -9.57
CA ASP A 114 -12.83 -9.81 -10.62
C ASP A 114 -14.32 -9.52 -10.43
N ALA A 115 -14.80 -9.55 -9.19
CA ALA A 115 -16.20 -9.24 -8.87
C ALA A 115 -16.60 -7.80 -9.22
N TYR A 116 -15.64 -6.87 -9.22
CA TYR A 116 -15.87 -5.45 -9.53
C TYR A 116 -15.12 -4.98 -10.79
N GLU A 117 -14.74 -5.91 -11.67
CA GLU A 117 -14.09 -5.65 -12.97
C GLU A 117 -12.82 -4.78 -12.87
N GLY A 118 -12.06 -4.91 -11.77
CA GLY A 118 -10.81 -4.20 -11.56
C GLY A 118 -9.71 -4.66 -12.52
N ARG A 119 -8.88 -3.71 -12.94
CA ARG A 119 -7.69 -3.95 -13.75
C ARG A 119 -6.47 -4.15 -12.85
N PHE A 120 -5.78 -5.27 -13.02
CA PHE A 120 -4.53 -5.57 -12.32
C PHE A 120 -3.39 -4.62 -12.77
N LEU A 121 -2.70 -4.01 -11.82
CA LEU A 121 -1.67 -2.96 -12.06
C LEU A 121 -0.24 -3.46 -12.02
N LYS A 122 -0.02 -4.77 -11.92
CA LYS A 122 1.34 -5.31 -11.94
C LYS A 122 2.04 -4.92 -13.25
N THR A 123 3.05 -4.08 -13.14
CA THR A 123 3.90 -3.68 -14.25
C THR A 123 4.72 -4.88 -14.70
N GLU A 124 4.60 -5.27 -15.97
CA GLU A 124 5.58 -6.17 -16.58
C GLU A 124 6.93 -5.45 -16.58
N PHE A 125 8.02 -6.17 -16.25
CA PHE A 125 9.37 -5.62 -16.18
C PHE A 125 9.67 -4.72 -17.39
N VAL A 126 9.75 -3.41 -17.18
CA VAL A 126 10.27 -2.48 -18.19
C VAL A 126 11.79 -2.62 -18.15
N TYR A 127 12.33 -3.41 -19.09
CA TYR A 127 13.75 -3.63 -19.31
C TYR A 127 14.48 -2.36 -19.80
#